data_AF-A0A2E0HDI7-F1
#
_entry.id   AF-A0A2E0HDI7-F1
#
_cell.length_a   1.000
_cell.length_b   1.000
_cell.length_c   1.000
_cell.angle_alpha   90.00
_cell.angle_beta   90.00
_cell.angle_gamma   90.00
#
_symmetry.space_group_name_H-M   'P 1'
#
loop_
_entity.id
_entity.type
_entity.pdbx_description
1 polymer ?
#
loop_
_entity_poly.entity_id
_entity_poly.type
_entity_poly.pdbx_seq_one_letter_code
_entity_poly.pdbx_strand_id
1 'polypeptide(L)'
;MQRGLMTKSFLASAAIALMLALAGCANTVKYDESIAGGTTRTQTDDGTISNAVNSMLEAMLADSQVQAATRSARPMLAVFGLINFTYDPVDLAAVNSQLMNTLSETNHFRFADQAAMTAASEQWKDNLYQLFEQPASGQQLAQAVDADYLLVGEISNLIRTEPKTKKVFYRVGLKLLDANSGEFLWQGKRELLKSEKDIIYGI
;
A
#
# COMPACT_ATOMS: atom_id res chain seq x y z
N MET A 1 -84.03 -36.08 -13.61
CA MET A 1 -82.72 -36.53 -14.13
C MET A 1 -81.99 -35.36 -14.78
N GLN A 2 -81.23 -34.56 -14.02
CA GLN A 2 -80.22 -33.62 -14.55
C GLN A 2 -79.15 -33.40 -13.48
N ARG A 3 -78.23 -34.37 -13.35
CA ARG A 3 -76.96 -34.25 -12.62
C ARG A 3 -75.90 -34.84 -13.53
N GLY A 4 -75.20 -34.02 -14.30
CA GLY A 4 -74.18 -34.55 -15.22
C GLY A 4 -73.38 -33.53 -16.00
N LEU A 5 -73.76 -32.25 -16.01
CA LEU A 5 -73.09 -31.25 -16.85
C LEU A 5 -72.13 -30.30 -16.09
N MET A 6 -72.25 -30.16 -14.76
CA MET A 6 -71.40 -29.22 -14.00
C MET A 6 -70.02 -29.78 -13.59
N THR A 7 -69.78 -31.09 -13.65
CA THR A 7 -68.48 -31.67 -13.28
C THR A 7 -67.44 -31.62 -14.40
N LYS A 8 -67.86 -31.57 -15.68
CA LYS A 8 -66.93 -31.55 -16.82
C LYS A 8 -66.31 -30.17 -17.06
N SER A 9 -67.03 -29.09 -16.79
CA SER A 9 -66.52 -27.72 -16.96
C SER A 9 -65.52 -27.31 -15.88
N PHE A 10 -65.64 -27.84 -14.65
CA PHE A 10 -64.66 -27.57 -13.58
C PHE A 10 -63.35 -28.35 -13.75
N LEU A 11 -63.40 -29.56 -14.33
CA LEU A 11 -62.21 -30.35 -14.64
C LEU A 11 -61.38 -29.76 -15.80
N ALA A 12 -62.04 -29.10 -16.76
CA ALA A 12 -61.34 -28.45 -17.88
C ALA A 12 -60.58 -27.17 -17.46
N SER A 13 -61.11 -26.40 -16.49
CA SER A 13 -60.45 -25.19 -15.99
C SER A 13 -59.27 -25.48 -15.05
N ALA A 14 -59.26 -26.62 -14.35
CA ALA A 14 -58.13 -27.04 -13.52
C ALA A 14 -56.91 -27.51 -14.34
N ALA A 15 -57.14 -28.07 -15.52
CA ALA A 15 -56.06 -28.55 -16.41
C ALA A 15 -55.28 -27.40 -17.08
N ILE A 16 -55.93 -26.28 -17.36
CA ILE A 16 -55.30 -25.11 -18.01
C ILE A 16 -54.48 -24.30 -17.00
N ALA A 17 -54.93 -24.19 -15.74
CA ALA A 17 -54.17 -23.52 -14.68
C ALA A 17 -52.86 -24.25 -14.33
N LEU A 18 -52.81 -25.58 -14.49
CA LEU A 18 -51.61 -26.38 -14.23
C LEU A 18 -50.55 -26.25 -15.33
N MET A 19 -50.92 -25.90 -16.56
CA MET A 19 -49.96 -25.68 -17.66
C MET A 19 -49.27 -24.31 -17.60
N LEU A 20 -49.91 -23.29 -16.99
CA LEU A 20 -49.29 -21.97 -16.77
C LEU A 20 -48.29 -21.94 -15.61
N ALA A 21 -48.29 -22.96 -14.74
CA ALA A 21 -47.36 -23.05 -13.61
C ALA A 21 -45.95 -23.58 -13.98
N LEU A 22 -45.77 -24.14 -15.19
CA LEU A 22 -44.46 -24.63 -15.66
C LEU A 22 -43.74 -23.65 -16.61
N ALA A 23 -44.30 -22.48 -16.88
CA ALA A 23 -43.61 -21.39 -17.57
C ALA A 23 -42.74 -20.53 -16.63
N GLY A 24 -42.39 -21.07 -15.46
CA GLY A 24 -41.29 -20.55 -14.65
C GLY A 24 -39.98 -20.84 -15.36
N CYS A 25 -39.64 -20.02 -16.35
CA CYS A 25 -38.34 -20.03 -16.98
C CYS A 25 -37.29 -19.95 -15.89
N ALA A 26 -36.59 -21.07 -15.72
CA ALA A 26 -35.32 -21.14 -15.03
C ALA A 26 -34.42 -20.07 -15.66
N ASN A 27 -34.31 -18.92 -14.99
CA ASN A 27 -33.18 -18.03 -15.18
C ASN A 27 -31.97 -18.75 -14.58
N THR A 28 -31.48 -19.77 -15.28
CA THR A 28 -30.11 -20.21 -15.11
C THR A 28 -29.28 -19.04 -15.58
N VAL A 29 -28.82 -18.23 -14.64
CA VAL A 29 -27.75 -17.26 -14.89
C VAL A 29 -26.57 -18.11 -15.31
N LYS A 30 -26.39 -18.25 -16.63
CA LYS A 30 -25.13 -18.69 -17.18
C LYS A 30 -24.19 -17.54 -16.89
N TYR A 31 -23.34 -17.71 -15.88
CA TYR A 31 -22.13 -16.94 -15.81
C TYR A 31 -21.37 -17.27 -17.08
N ASP A 32 -21.46 -16.37 -18.04
CA ASP A 32 -20.56 -16.37 -19.16
C ASP A 32 -19.16 -16.11 -18.58
N GLU A 33 -18.38 -17.19 -18.47
CA GLU A 33 -16.97 -17.12 -18.09
C GLU A 33 -16.11 -16.35 -19.13
N SER A 34 -16.74 -15.80 -20.18
CA SER A 34 -16.09 -15.00 -21.22
C SER A 34 -16.40 -13.49 -21.17
N ILE A 35 -16.67 -12.90 -19.99
CA ILE A 35 -16.35 -11.47 -19.82
C ILE A 35 -14.83 -11.34 -19.86
N ALA A 36 -14.35 -11.16 -21.10
CA ALA A 36 -12.99 -10.86 -21.47
C ALA A 36 -12.39 -9.86 -20.47
N GLY A 37 -11.29 -10.29 -19.86
CA GLY A 37 -10.70 -9.67 -18.69
C GLY A 37 -10.59 -8.16 -18.82
N GLY A 38 -11.10 -7.46 -17.81
CA GLY A 38 -10.78 -6.05 -17.61
C GLY A 38 -9.27 -5.89 -17.71
N THR A 39 -8.83 -5.01 -18.61
CA THR A 39 -7.42 -4.77 -18.91
C THR A 39 -6.67 -4.56 -17.60
N THR A 40 -5.75 -5.48 -17.26
CA THR A 40 -4.89 -5.31 -16.10
C THR A 40 -3.65 -4.58 -16.56
N ARG A 41 -3.53 -3.30 -16.20
CA ARG A 41 -2.32 -2.52 -16.46
C ARG A 41 -1.43 -2.58 -15.22
N THR A 42 -0.32 -3.30 -15.30
CA THR A 42 0.71 -3.33 -14.26
C THR A 42 1.76 -2.27 -14.57
N GLN A 43 2.13 -1.43 -13.59
CA GLN A 43 2.98 -0.26 -13.85
C GLN A 43 4.14 -0.04 -12.87
N THR A 44 4.36 -0.91 -11.87
CA THR A 44 5.45 -0.72 -10.89
C THR A 44 6.27 -1.99 -10.68
N ASP A 45 7.59 -1.87 -10.84
CA ASP A 45 8.61 -2.85 -10.48
C ASP A 45 9.54 -2.28 -9.39
N ASP A 46 10.50 -3.09 -8.91
CA ASP A 46 11.43 -2.69 -7.86
C ASP A 46 12.31 -1.50 -8.27
N GLY A 47 12.68 -1.40 -9.55
CA GLY A 47 13.43 -0.25 -10.08
C GLY A 47 12.66 1.06 -9.99
N THR A 48 11.35 1.01 -10.25
CA THR A 48 10.45 2.16 -10.10
C THR A 48 10.33 2.59 -8.64
N ILE A 49 10.28 1.63 -7.70
CA ILE A 49 10.28 1.90 -6.26
C ILE A 49 11.60 2.57 -5.84
N SER A 50 12.75 2.02 -6.24
CA SER A 50 14.07 2.59 -5.95
C SER A 50 14.21 4.03 -6.48
N ASN A 51 13.76 4.28 -7.72
CA ASN A 51 13.79 5.62 -8.30
C ASN A 51 12.90 6.60 -7.54
N ALA A 52 11.71 6.16 -7.10
CA ALA A 52 10.83 6.98 -6.28
C ALA A 52 11.47 7.34 -4.94
N VAL A 53 12.08 6.36 -4.26
CA VAL A 53 12.83 6.58 -3.01
C VAL A 53 13.97 7.58 -3.23
N ASN A 54 14.79 7.41 -4.26
CA ASN A 54 15.89 8.33 -4.55
C ASN A 54 15.39 9.77 -4.79
N SER A 55 14.33 9.93 -5.58
CA SER A 55 13.74 11.26 -5.81
C SER A 55 13.21 11.91 -4.52
N MET A 56 12.76 11.10 -3.56
CA MET A 56 12.31 11.57 -2.25
C MET A 56 13.49 11.96 -1.36
N LEU A 57 14.61 11.23 -1.41
CA LEU A 57 15.85 11.59 -0.72
C LEU A 57 16.42 12.90 -1.27
N GLU A 58 16.44 13.08 -2.59
CA GLU A 58 16.83 14.34 -3.21
C GLU A 58 15.95 15.49 -2.75
N ALA A 59 14.63 15.29 -2.70
CA ALA A 59 13.69 16.28 -2.20
C ALA A 59 13.92 16.60 -0.70
N MET A 60 14.25 15.59 0.11
CA MET A 60 14.62 15.77 1.52
C MET A 60 15.91 16.58 1.66
N LEU A 61 16.95 16.27 0.89
CA LEU A 61 18.23 16.97 0.95
C LEU A 61 18.15 18.40 0.37
N ALA A 62 17.19 18.65 -0.52
CA ALA A 62 16.87 19.97 -1.04
C ALA A 62 16.02 20.82 -0.08
N ASP A 63 15.42 20.22 0.95
CA ASP A 63 14.58 20.92 1.92
C ASP A 63 15.40 21.93 2.73
N SER A 64 14.87 23.14 2.91
CA SER A 64 15.58 24.23 3.58
C SER A 64 15.92 23.94 5.04
N GLN A 65 15.08 23.19 5.76
CA GLN A 65 15.33 22.84 7.16
C GLN A 65 16.42 21.78 7.25
N VAL A 66 16.39 20.79 6.35
CA VAL A 66 17.43 19.76 6.26
C VAL A 66 18.77 20.38 5.86
N GLN A 67 18.78 21.30 4.88
CA GLN A 67 20.00 22.03 4.51
C GLN A 67 20.55 22.86 5.67
N ALA A 68 19.69 23.53 6.44
CA ALA A 68 20.12 24.28 7.61
C ALA A 68 20.74 23.36 8.67
N ALA A 69 20.14 22.20 8.91
CA ALA A 69 20.62 21.18 9.85
C ALA A 69 21.99 20.60 9.46
N THR A 70 22.27 20.47 8.16
CA THR A 70 23.53 19.89 7.64
C THR A 70 24.53 20.94 7.14
N ARG A 71 24.26 22.24 7.32
CA ARG A 71 25.06 23.32 6.72
C ARG A 71 26.46 23.45 7.32
N SER A 72 26.55 23.33 8.64
CA SER A 72 27.75 23.66 9.41
C SER A 72 28.43 22.43 10.02
N ALA A 73 27.79 21.28 9.94
CA ALA A 73 28.28 20.00 10.42
C ALA A 73 27.70 18.86 9.58
N ARG A 74 28.33 17.68 9.65
CA ARG A 74 27.75 16.42 9.17
C ARG A 74 27.21 15.66 10.38
N PRO A 75 25.92 15.84 10.73
CA PRO A 75 25.35 15.17 11.88
C PRO A 75 25.29 13.65 11.67
N MET A 76 25.17 12.92 12.76
CA MET A 76 25.04 11.47 12.78
C MET A 76 23.62 11.07 12.38
N LEU A 77 23.49 10.30 11.29
CA LEU A 77 22.23 9.78 10.78
C LEU A 77 22.14 8.28 11.06
N ALA A 78 21.11 7.87 11.78
CA ALA A 78 20.63 6.51 11.81
C ALA A 78 19.69 6.28 10.62
N VAL A 79 19.89 5.19 9.90
CA VAL A 79 19.00 4.78 8.80
C VAL A 79 18.36 3.45 9.20
N PHE A 80 17.05 3.46 9.42
CA PHE A 80 16.29 2.24 9.66
C PHE A 80 15.98 1.50 8.34
N GLY A 81 15.82 2.27 7.26
CA GLY A 81 15.40 1.75 5.95
C GLY A 81 13.87 1.64 5.85
N LEU A 82 13.42 0.97 4.80
CA LEU A 82 11.99 0.76 4.52
C LEU A 82 11.43 -0.43 5.30
N ILE A 83 10.23 -0.24 5.87
CA ILE A 83 9.39 -1.30 6.44
C ILE A 83 8.37 -1.77 5.40
N ASN A 84 8.20 -3.08 5.23
CA ASN A 84 7.17 -3.62 4.34
C ASN A 84 5.82 -3.80 5.08
N PHE A 85 4.87 -2.92 4.81
CA PHE A 85 3.46 -3.05 5.23
C PHE A 85 2.55 -3.54 4.08
N THR A 86 3.14 -4.06 3.01
CA THR A 86 2.40 -4.73 1.93
C THR A 86 2.31 -6.24 2.19
N TYR A 87 1.50 -6.93 1.38
CA TYR A 87 1.50 -8.39 1.31
C TYR A 87 2.41 -8.92 0.20
N ASP A 88 3.08 -8.03 -0.53
CA ASP A 88 3.88 -8.35 -1.69
C ASP A 88 5.35 -8.52 -1.29
N PRO A 89 6.08 -9.51 -1.86
CA PRO A 89 7.52 -9.57 -1.69
C PRO A 89 8.15 -8.42 -2.47
N VAL A 90 8.66 -7.43 -1.75
CA VAL A 90 9.43 -6.31 -2.31
C VAL A 90 10.88 -6.50 -1.91
N ASP A 91 11.82 -6.36 -2.85
CA ASP A 91 13.26 -6.43 -2.55
C ASP A 91 13.74 -5.15 -1.85
N LEU A 92 13.42 -5.06 -0.55
CA LEU A 92 13.84 -3.95 0.28
C LEU A 92 15.36 -3.91 0.49
N ALA A 93 16.08 -5.02 0.31
CA ALA A 93 17.53 -5.03 0.45
C ALA A 93 18.18 -4.21 -0.66
N ALA A 94 17.72 -4.38 -1.91
CA ALA A 94 18.17 -3.57 -3.03
C ALA A 94 17.82 -2.08 -2.86
N VAL A 95 16.56 -1.79 -2.49
CA VAL A 95 16.08 -0.40 -2.28
C VAL A 95 16.87 0.29 -1.17
N ASN A 96 17.06 -0.36 -0.02
CA ASN A 96 17.80 0.19 1.12
C ASN A 96 19.28 0.38 0.81
N SER A 97 19.89 -0.55 0.06
CA SER A 97 21.29 -0.40 -0.38
C SER A 97 21.47 0.82 -1.27
N GLN A 98 20.54 1.05 -2.19
CA GLN A 98 20.60 2.22 -3.06
C GLN A 98 20.36 3.53 -2.30
N LEU A 99 19.39 3.56 -1.38
CA LEU A 99 19.18 4.70 -0.47
C LEU A 99 20.47 5.03 0.30
N MET A 100 21.15 4.03 0.85
CA MET A 100 22.38 4.23 1.62
C MET A 100 23.51 4.77 0.75
N ASN A 101 23.64 4.27 -0.49
CA ASN A 101 24.61 4.78 -1.45
C ASN A 101 24.34 6.25 -1.79
N THR A 102 23.11 6.62 -2.12
CA THR A 102 22.73 8.01 -2.42
C THR A 102 23.02 8.95 -1.25
N LEU A 103 22.67 8.56 -0.02
CA LEU A 103 23.00 9.36 1.16
C LEU A 103 24.51 9.51 1.35
N SER A 104 25.27 8.44 1.14
CA SER A 104 26.73 8.43 1.28
C SER A 104 27.42 9.34 0.26
N GLU A 105 26.94 9.34 -0.98
CA GLU A 105 27.46 10.16 -2.08
C GLU A 105 27.27 11.66 -1.82
N THR A 106 26.20 12.06 -1.14
CA THR A 106 25.90 13.48 -0.87
C THR A 106 26.80 14.08 0.20
N ASN A 107 27.38 13.26 1.09
CA ASN A 107 28.26 13.68 2.18
C ASN A 107 27.64 14.72 3.15
N HIS A 108 26.31 14.81 3.23
CA HIS A 108 25.60 15.68 4.19
C HIS A 108 25.61 15.12 5.62
N PHE A 109 25.72 13.80 5.76
CA PHE A 109 25.62 13.09 7.04
C PHE A 109 26.85 12.20 7.30
N ARG A 110 27.05 11.86 8.57
CA ARG A 110 27.79 10.66 8.99
C ARG A 110 26.77 9.58 9.32
N PHE A 111 27.17 8.31 9.33
CA PHE A 111 26.24 7.21 9.62
C PHE A 111 26.51 6.57 10.97
N ALA A 112 25.44 6.31 11.70
CA ALA A 112 25.47 5.55 12.94
C ALA A 112 26.03 4.14 12.68
N ASP A 113 26.57 3.51 13.72
CA ASP A 113 27.12 2.17 13.60
C ASP A 113 26.03 1.15 13.23
N GLN A 114 26.29 0.37 12.18
CA GLN A 114 25.31 -0.57 11.64
C GLN A 114 25.02 -1.73 12.61
N ALA A 115 26.01 -2.16 13.41
CA ALA A 115 25.80 -3.23 14.39
C ALA A 115 24.95 -2.72 15.55
N ALA A 116 25.20 -1.49 16.02
CA ALA A 116 24.37 -0.81 17.01
C ALA A 116 22.93 -0.65 16.50
N MET A 117 22.73 -0.20 15.26
CA MET A 117 21.40 -0.13 14.65
C MET A 117 20.70 -1.48 14.58
N THR A 118 21.42 -2.53 14.18
CA THR A 118 20.84 -3.88 14.09
C THR A 118 20.36 -4.35 15.46
N ALA A 119 21.19 -4.19 16.49
CA ALA A 119 20.85 -4.57 17.86
C ALA A 119 19.67 -3.74 18.42
N ALA A 120 19.69 -2.42 18.21
CA ALA A 120 18.64 -1.52 18.68
C ALA A 120 17.32 -1.69 17.92
N SER A 121 17.34 -2.16 16.67
CA SER A 121 16.14 -2.39 15.87
C SER A 121 15.35 -3.63 16.31
N GLU A 122 16.01 -4.61 16.92
CA GLU A 122 15.35 -5.85 17.36
C GLU A 122 14.22 -5.60 18.37
N GLN A 123 14.34 -4.56 19.21
CA GLN A 123 13.27 -4.17 20.15
C GLN A 123 11.99 -3.69 19.45
N TRP A 124 12.09 -3.24 18.19
CA TRP A 124 10.99 -2.64 17.43
C TRP A 124 10.31 -3.60 16.47
N LYS A 125 10.77 -4.85 16.34
CA LYS A 125 10.24 -5.81 15.35
C LYS A 125 8.73 -6.04 15.45
N ASP A 126 8.18 -5.99 16.66
CA ASP A 126 6.76 -6.18 16.93
C ASP A 126 5.97 -4.85 16.96
N ASN A 127 6.66 -3.72 16.83
CA ASN A 127 6.12 -2.37 16.96
C ASN A 127 6.51 -1.45 15.78
N LEU A 128 6.80 -2.01 14.61
CA LEU A 128 7.28 -1.25 13.44
C LEU A 128 6.33 -0.14 12.99
N TYR A 129 5.01 -0.37 13.13
CA TYR A 129 4.02 0.68 12.85
C TYR A 129 4.18 1.90 13.76
N GLN A 130 4.42 1.67 15.06
CA GLN A 130 4.66 2.75 16.02
C GLN A 130 5.99 3.44 15.72
N LEU A 131 7.02 2.69 15.37
CA LEU A 131 8.32 3.26 15.00
C LEU A 131 8.20 4.24 13.82
N PHE A 132 7.38 3.90 12.82
CA PHE A 132 7.14 4.79 11.69
C PHE A 132 6.20 5.96 12.01
N GLU A 133 5.13 5.75 12.77
CA GLU A 133 4.09 6.77 12.97
C GLU A 133 4.32 7.70 14.17
N GLN A 134 5.00 7.24 15.21
CA GLN A 134 5.16 7.99 16.46
C GLN A 134 6.57 8.58 16.57
N PRO A 135 6.72 9.91 16.64
CA PRO A 135 8.01 10.56 16.79
C PRO A 135 8.78 10.08 18.03
N ALA A 136 8.08 9.85 19.15
CA ALA A 136 8.69 9.37 20.40
C ALA A 136 9.40 8.03 20.24
N SER A 137 8.82 7.10 19.47
CA SER A 137 9.41 5.79 19.19
C SER A 137 10.68 5.92 18.36
N GLY A 138 10.64 6.76 17.32
CA GLY A 138 11.82 7.08 16.52
C GLY A 138 12.92 7.78 17.35
N GLN A 139 12.53 8.64 18.28
CA GLN A 139 13.48 9.37 19.13
C GLN A 139 14.21 8.41 20.06
N GLN A 140 13.49 7.46 20.67
CA GLN A 140 14.08 6.40 21.49
C GLN A 140 15.10 5.57 20.70
N LEU A 141 14.78 5.22 19.45
CA LEU A 141 15.71 4.48 18.60
C LEU A 141 16.95 5.30 18.24
N ALA A 142 16.78 6.56 17.83
CA ALA A 142 17.89 7.45 17.50
C ALA A 142 18.85 7.63 18.69
N GLN A 143 18.30 7.85 19.89
CA GLN A 143 19.08 7.98 21.12
C GLN A 143 19.81 6.68 21.49
N ALA A 144 19.20 5.52 21.26
CA ALA A 144 19.83 4.23 21.54
C ALA A 144 21.09 3.97 20.71
N VAL A 145 21.25 4.67 19.58
CA VAL A 145 22.41 4.55 18.69
C VAL A 145 23.23 5.84 18.57
N ASP A 146 23.02 6.80 19.47
CA ASP A 146 23.73 8.09 19.49
C ASP A 146 23.66 8.83 18.14
N ALA A 147 22.47 8.84 17.52
CA ALA A 147 22.21 9.53 16.27
C ALA A 147 21.49 10.86 16.52
N ASP A 148 21.91 11.90 15.80
CA ASP A 148 21.26 13.22 15.77
C ASP A 148 19.93 13.17 15.00
N TYR A 149 19.87 12.31 13.97
CA TYR A 149 18.69 12.13 13.14
C TYR A 149 18.39 10.66 12.88
N LEU A 150 17.12 10.34 12.66
CA LEU A 150 16.67 9.02 12.21
C LEU A 150 15.88 9.14 10.91
N LEU A 151 16.31 8.42 9.87
CA LEU A 151 15.55 8.21 8.65
C LEU A 151 14.83 6.87 8.71
N VAL A 152 13.50 6.90 8.67
CA VAL A 152 12.64 5.71 8.62
C VAL A 152 11.72 5.77 7.40
N GLY A 153 11.59 4.65 6.71
CA GLY A 153 10.73 4.51 5.54
C GLY A 153 9.69 3.42 5.69
N GLU A 154 8.68 3.46 4.85
CA GLU A 154 7.70 2.39 4.68
C GLU A 154 7.27 2.24 3.23
N ILE A 155 6.81 1.04 2.90
CA ILE A 155 5.99 0.77 1.72
C ILE A 155 4.69 0.08 2.15
N SER A 156 3.57 0.60 1.67
CA SER A 156 2.22 0.10 1.97
C SER A 156 1.36 0.04 0.72
N ASN A 157 0.24 -0.67 0.80
CA ASN A 157 -0.74 -0.75 -0.27
C ASN A 157 -1.85 0.28 -0.06
N LEU A 158 -2.21 1.01 -1.12
CA LEU A 158 -3.37 1.89 -1.14
C LEU A 158 -4.32 1.46 -2.27
N ILE A 159 -5.56 1.12 -1.92
CA ILE A 159 -6.59 0.74 -2.89
C ILE A 159 -7.56 1.91 -3.07
N ARG A 160 -7.77 2.31 -4.32
CA ARG A 160 -8.81 3.25 -4.72
C ARG A 160 -9.83 2.53 -5.58
N THR A 161 -11.09 2.56 -5.17
CA THR A 161 -12.20 1.99 -5.93
C THR A 161 -13.08 3.14 -6.39
N GLU A 162 -13.19 3.29 -7.71
CA GLU A 162 -14.09 4.20 -8.40
C GLU A 162 -15.21 3.37 -9.05
N PRO A 163 -16.33 3.97 -9.48
CA PRO A 163 -17.44 3.20 -10.05
C PRO A 163 -17.04 2.26 -11.19
N LYS A 164 -16.08 2.64 -12.05
CA LYS A 164 -15.69 1.83 -13.22
C LYS A 164 -14.30 1.22 -13.11
N THR A 165 -13.53 1.53 -12.08
CA THR A 165 -12.13 1.12 -12.00
C THR A 165 -11.71 0.82 -10.57
N LYS A 166 -10.80 -0.13 -10.42
CA LYS A 166 -10.08 -0.39 -9.17
C LYS A 166 -8.60 -0.19 -9.42
N LYS A 167 -8.00 0.75 -8.69
CA LYS A 167 -6.56 1.05 -8.74
C LYS A 167 -5.91 0.63 -7.43
N VAL A 168 -4.77 -0.04 -7.53
CA VAL A 168 -3.92 -0.40 -6.41
C VAL A 168 -2.61 0.36 -6.60
N PHE A 169 -2.16 1.02 -5.55
CA PHE A 169 -0.90 1.75 -5.52
C PHE A 169 0.01 1.14 -4.46
N TYR A 170 1.30 1.11 -4.75
CA TYR A 170 2.28 1.18 -3.68
C TYR A 170 2.36 2.62 -3.20
N ARG A 171 2.32 2.83 -1.89
CA ARG A 171 2.62 4.10 -1.25
C ARG A 171 3.95 3.95 -0.53
N VAL A 172 4.92 4.77 -0.91
CA VAL A 172 6.21 4.86 -0.23
C VAL A 172 6.21 6.10 0.63
N GLY A 173 6.57 5.94 1.90
CA GLY A 173 6.72 7.03 2.85
C GLY A 173 8.15 7.10 3.38
N LEU A 174 8.67 8.32 3.55
CA LEU A 174 9.95 8.57 4.23
C LEU A 174 9.75 9.67 5.27
N LYS A 175 10.36 9.52 6.43
CA LYS A 175 10.36 10.51 7.51
C LYS A 175 11.77 10.67 8.08
N LEU A 176 12.21 11.91 8.20
CA LEU A 176 13.45 12.29 8.88
C LEU A 176 13.08 12.91 10.22
N LEU A 177 13.48 12.26 11.30
CA LEU A 177 13.28 12.71 12.68
C LEU A 177 14.53 13.40 13.20
N ASP A 178 14.35 14.52 13.91
CA ASP A 178 15.37 15.14 14.75
C ASP A 178 15.30 14.54 16.17
N ALA A 179 16.38 13.91 16.62
CA ALA A 179 16.43 13.22 17.90
C ALA A 179 16.44 14.17 19.11
N ASN A 180 16.89 15.41 18.92
CA ASN A 180 16.95 16.41 19.98
C ASN A 180 15.56 17.00 20.25
N SER A 181 14.84 17.40 19.20
CA SER A 181 13.48 17.94 19.34
C SER A 181 12.42 16.86 19.51
N GLY A 182 12.66 15.65 18.99
CA GLY A 182 11.66 14.58 18.94
C GLY A 182 10.58 14.83 17.90
N GLU A 183 10.85 15.67 16.90
CA GLU A 183 9.91 16.03 15.83
C GLU A 183 10.41 15.57 14.45
N PHE A 184 9.47 15.34 13.53
CA PHE A 184 9.84 15.07 12.14
C PHE A 184 10.27 16.36 11.46
N LEU A 185 11.58 16.49 11.19
CA LEU A 185 12.16 17.59 10.44
C LEU A 185 11.67 17.61 8.99
N TRP A 186 11.47 16.43 8.39
CA TRP A 186 10.96 16.31 7.03
C TRP A 186 10.14 15.02 6.87
N GLN A 187 9.11 15.08 6.03
CA GLN A 187 8.29 13.92 5.68
C GLN A 187 7.84 14.01 4.22
N GLY A 188 7.89 12.89 3.52
CA GLY A 188 7.44 12.80 2.13
C GLY A 188 6.69 11.50 1.87
N LYS A 189 5.78 11.53 0.90
CA LYS A 189 5.08 10.35 0.40
C LYS A 189 4.98 10.37 -1.13
N ARG A 190 5.11 9.21 -1.75
CA ARG A 190 4.88 8.98 -3.18
C ARG A 190 3.96 7.78 -3.37
N GLU A 191 3.15 7.84 -4.41
CA GLU A 191 2.27 6.74 -4.79
C GLU A 191 2.61 6.30 -6.21
N LEU A 192 2.77 5.00 -6.38
CA LEU A 192 3.18 4.34 -7.61
C LEU A 192 2.05 3.41 -8.02
N LEU A 193 1.49 3.59 -9.22
CA LEU A 193 0.39 2.75 -9.69
C LEU A 193 0.90 1.32 -9.87
N LYS A 194 0.43 0.40 -9.03
CA LYS A 194 0.78 -1.01 -9.09
C LYS A 194 -0.05 -1.71 -10.16
N SER A 195 -1.37 -1.58 -10.05
CA SER A 195 -2.30 -2.21 -10.99
C SER A 195 -3.60 -1.42 -11.12
N GLU A 196 -4.16 -1.42 -12.31
CA GLU A 196 -5.51 -0.91 -12.59
C GLU A 196 -6.35 -2.00 -13.26
N LYS A 197 -7.61 -2.13 -12.83
CA LYS A 197 -8.59 -3.05 -13.41
C LYS A 197 -9.93 -2.35 -13.60
N ASP A 198 -10.49 -2.46 -14.80
CA ASP A 198 -11.85 -2.02 -15.08
C ASP A 198 -12.88 -2.93 -14.37
N ILE A 199 -13.85 -2.30 -13.71
CA ILE A 199 -15.00 -2.96 -13.10
C ILE A 199 -16.12 -2.94 -14.15
N ILE A 200 -16.37 -4.09 -14.76
CA ILE A 200 -17.54 -4.29 -15.60
C ILE A 200 -18.68 -4.73 -14.69
N TYR A 201 -19.70 -3.88 -14.54
CA TYR A 201 -20.96 -4.30 -13.93
C TYR A 201 -21.71 -5.17 -14.95
N GLY A 202 -21.91 -6.45 -14.63
CA GLY A 202 -22.77 -7.32 -15.42
C GLY A 202 -24.22 -6.84 -15.37
N ILE A 203 -24.86 -6.76 -16.53
CA ILE A 203 -26.33 -6.77 -16.72
C ILE A 203 -26.75 -8.20 -17.05
#